data_AF-A0A257IQM1-F1
#
_entry.id   AF-A0A257IQM1-F1
#
_cell.length_a   1.000
_cell.length_b   1.000
_cell.length_c   1.000
_cell.angle_alpha   90.00
_cell.angle_beta   90.00
_cell.angle_gamma   90.00
#
_symmetry.space_group_name_H-M   'P 1'
#
loop_
_entity.id
_entity.type
_entity.pdbx_description
1 polymer ?
#
loop_
_entity_poly.entity_id
_entity_poly.type
_entity_poly.pdbx_seq_one_letter_code
_entity_poly.pdbx_strand_id
1 'polypeptide(L)'
;MTEHDIRRLIEDVRQGALPRRSFIQRLVSLGLTAPMASMLLVNAGVAQVAATPPVYKPTKRGGGGALKLLFWQGPTLLNPHFATGTKDNEGSRLIPEPLAPWAAA
;
A
#
# COMPACT_ATOMS: atom_id res chain seq x y z
N MET A 1 -34.79 -3.60 -4.54
CA MET A 1 -33.59 -4.45 -4.61
C MET A 1 -34.04 -5.86 -4.27
N THR A 2 -33.95 -6.78 -5.22
CA THR A 2 -34.28 -8.20 -5.04
C THR A 2 -33.00 -9.01 -4.74
N GLU A 3 -33.14 -10.26 -4.30
CA GLU A 3 -31.98 -11.13 -4.09
C GLU A 3 -31.18 -11.37 -5.38
N HIS A 4 -31.87 -11.49 -6.51
CA HIS A 4 -31.24 -11.64 -7.83
C HIS A 4 -30.35 -10.44 -8.17
N ASP A 5 -30.80 -9.23 -7.84
CA ASP A 5 -30.03 -8.00 -8.05
C ASP A 5 -28.75 -7.99 -7.19
N ILE A 6 -28.84 -8.43 -5.93
CA ILE A 6 -27.69 -8.50 -5.02
C ILE A 6 -26.67 -9.51 -5.53
N ARG A 7 -27.11 -10.69 -5.98
CA ARG A 7 -26.23 -11.72 -6.55
C ARG A 7 -25.50 -11.20 -7.80
N ARG A 8 -26.21 -10.47 -8.67
CA ARG A 8 -25.61 -9.83 -9.84
C ARG A 8 -24.56 -8.78 -9.45
N LEU A 9 -24.88 -7.92 -8.47
CA LEU A 9 -23.93 -6.92 -7.97
C LEU A 9 -22.69 -7.54 -7.33
N ILE A 10 -22.83 -8.68 -6.65
CA ILE A 10 -21.69 -9.44 -6.10
C ILE A 10 -20.80 -9.97 -7.23
N GLU A 11 -21.40 -10.46 -8.32
CA GLU A 11 -20.65 -10.95 -9.49
C GLU A 11 -19.93 -9.79 -10.22
N ASP A 12 -20.57 -8.63 -10.35
CA ASP A 12 -19.95 -7.43 -10.91
C ASP A 12 -18.72 -6.99 -10.08
N VAL A 13 -18.77 -7.13 -8.75
CA VAL A 13 -17.62 -6.89 -7.86
C VAL A 13 -16.54 -7.96 -8.04
N ARG A 14 -16.93 -9.23 -8.22
CA ARG A 14 -15.99 -10.35 -8.47
C ARG A 14 -15.21 -10.16 -9.76
N GLN A 15 -15.88 -9.71 -10.82
CA GLN A 15 -15.28 -9.45 -12.14
C GLN A 15 -14.53 -8.10 -12.21
N GLY A 16 -14.56 -7.30 -11.14
CA GLY A 16 -13.92 -5.99 -11.09
C GLY A 16 -14.65 -4.89 -11.87
N ALA A 17 -15.85 -5.16 -12.40
CA ALA A 17 -16.69 -4.19 -13.09
C ALA A 17 -17.33 -3.17 -12.12
N LEU A 18 -17.51 -3.54 -10.85
CA LEU A 18 -18.02 -2.66 -9.81
C LEU A 18 -17.02 -2.55 -8.63
N PRO A 19 -16.64 -1.33 -8.18
CA PRO A 19 -15.81 -1.17 -7.00
C PRO A 19 -16.55 -1.63 -5.73
N ARG A 20 -15.85 -2.32 -4.82
CA ARG A 20 -16.40 -2.71 -3.50
C ARG A 20 -17.02 -1.54 -2.73
N ARG A 21 -16.38 -0.38 -2.76
CA ARG A 21 -16.87 0.82 -2.07
C ARG A 21 -18.23 1.25 -2.61
N SER A 22 -18.41 1.21 -3.94
CA SER A 22 -19.68 1.55 -4.60
C SER A 22 -20.77 0.53 -4.27
N PHE A 23 -20.43 -0.76 -4.20
CA PHE A 23 -21.34 -1.81 -3.72
C PHE A 23 -21.83 -1.53 -2.29
N ILE A 24 -20.90 -1.26 -1.36
CA ILE A 24 -21.23 -0.96 0.04
C ILE A 24 -22.09 0.29 0.13
N GLN A 25 -21.74 1.38 -0.57
CA GLN A 25 -22.52 2.61 -0.58
C GLN A 25 -23.95 2.41 -1.08
N ARG A 26 -24.15 1.60 -2.13
CA ARG A 26 -25.48 1.26 -2.66
C ARG A 26 -26.32 0.51 -1.63
N LEU A 27 -25.76 -0.51 -0.98
CA LEU A 27 -26.50 -1.25 0.04
C LEU A 27 -26.78 -0.40 1.29
N VAL A 28 -25.85 0.48 1.66
CA VAL A 28 -26.06 1.44 2.75
C VAL A 28 -27.18 2.41 2.44
N SER A 29 -27.26 2.90 1.20
CA SER A 29 -28.37 3.78 0.76
C SER A 29 -29.75 3.11 0.80
N LEU A 30 -29.79 1.77 0.83
CA LEU A 30 -31.01 0.97 0.92
C LEU A 30 -31.31 0.51 2.35
N GLY A 31 -30.57 1.02 3.35
CA GLY A 31 -30.81 0.78 4.76
C GLY A 31 -30.00 -0.38 5.38
N LEU A 32 -29.08 -1.01 4.64
CA LEU A 32 -28.13 -1.94 5.25
C LEU A 32 -27.02 -1.16 5.98
N THR A 33 -26.45 -1.74 7.02
CA THR A 33 -25.24 -1.18 7.62
C THR A 33 -24.01 -1.52 6.78
N ALA A 34 -22.98 -0.68 6.82
CA ALA A 34 -21.70 -0.97 6.16
C ALA A 34 -21.11 -2.36 6.51
N PRO A 35 -21.08 -2.80 7.79
CA PRO A 35 -20.62 -4.16 8.12
C PRO A 35 -21.50 -5.26 7.53
N MET A 36 -22.83 -5.12 7.49
CA MET A 36 -23.70 -6.11 6.85
C MET A 36 -23.45 -6.20 5.34
N ALA A 37 -23.31 -5.06 4.66
CA ALA A 37 -22.94 -5.02 3.25
C ALA A 37 -21.58 -5.69 2.99
N SER A 38 -20.61 -5.47 3.88
CA SER A 38 -19.30 -6.13 3.79
C SER A 38 -19.39 -7.65 4.02
N MET A 39 -20.23 -8.11 4.95
CA MET A 39 -20.43 -9.54 5.21
C MET A 39 -21.01 -10.29 4.00
N LEU A 40 -21.84 -9.65 3.18
CA LEU A 40 -22.32 -10.25 1.93
C LEU A 40 -21.18 -10.54 0.94
N LEU A 41 -20.23 -9.62 0.80
CA LEU A 41 -19.03 -9.85 -0.02
C LEU A 41 -18.12 -10.92 0.57
N VAL A 42 -18.03 -11.00 1.90
CA VAL A 42 -17.23 -12.01 2.60
C VAL A 42 -17.80 -13.41 2.41
N ASN A 43 -19.10 -13.58 2.67
CA ASN A 43 -19.79 -14.86 2.49
C ASN A 43 -19.78 -15.31 1.02
N ALA A 44 -19.76 -14.38 0.07
CA ALA A 44 -19.63 -14.70 -1.35
C ALA A 44 -18.19 -15.01 -1.82
N GLY A 45 -17.20 -15.03 -0.91
CA GLY A 45 -15.79 -15.26 -1.24
C GLY A 45 -15.11 -14.12 -1.99
N VAL A 46 -15.74 -12.93 -2.03
CA VAL A 46 -15.25 -11.73 -2.75
C VAL A 46 -14.55 -10.75 -1.79
N ALA A 47 -14.37 -11.12 -0.52
CA ALA A 47 -13.71 -10.32 0.53
C ALA A 47 -12.31 -9.81 0.12
N GLN A 48 -11.60 -10.58 -0.70
CA GLN A 48 -10.15 -10.44 -0.91
C GLN A 48 -9.74 -10.68 -2.38
N VAL A 49 -10.46 -10.10 -3.35
CA VAL A 49 -9.76 -9.63 -4.57
C VAL A 49 -8.76 -8.59 -4.08
N ALA A 50 -7.48 -9.00 -3.99
CA ALA A 50 -6.38 -8.16 -3.59
C ALA A 50 -6.44 -6.85 -4.36
N ALA A 51 -6.27 -5.72 -3.67
CA ALA A 51 -5.91 -4.48 -4.36
C ALA A 51 -4.77 -4.82 -5.32
N THR A 52 -4.91 -4.49 -6.60
CA THR A 52 -3.85 -4.69 -7.59
C THR A 52 -2.56 -4.21 -6.95
N PRO A 53 -1.57 -5.11 -6.73
CA PRO A 53 -0.34 -4.70 -6.08
C PRO A 53 0.23 -3.54 -6.91
N PRO A 54 0.71 -2.46 -6.27
CA PRO A 54 1.29 -1.36 -7.01
C PRO A 54 2.38 -1.93 -7.92
N VAL A 55 2.29 -1.66 -9.21
CA VAL A 55 3.27 -2.12 -10.21
C VAL A 55 4.58 -1.40 -9.93
N TYR A 56 5.41 -1.98 -9.06
CA TYR A 56 6.76 -1.52 -8.81
C TYR A 56 7.67 -2.12 -9.89
N LYS A 57 8.02 -1.35 -10.91
CA LYS A 57 9.12 -1.69 -11.82
C LYS A 57 10.19 -0.61 -11.76
N PRO A 58 11.37 -1.02 -11.32
CA PRO A 58 12.46 -1.18 -12.26
C PRO A 58 13.02 -2.61 -12.23
N THR A 59 13.09 -3.27 -13.39
CA THR A 59 13.53 -4.67 -13.53
C THR A 59 15.05 -4.84 -13.64
N LYS A 60 15.82 -3.75 -13.46
CA LYS A 60 17.27 -3.73 -13.64
C LYS A 60 17.93 -2.97 -12.48
N ARG A 61 19.14 -3.38 -12.10
CA ARG A 61 19.97 -2.63 -11.13
C ARG A 61 20.19 -1.21 -11.65
N GLY A 62 19.88 -0.22 -10.82
CA GLY A 62 19.97 1.20 -11.21
C GLY A 62 18.84 1.69 -12.14
N GLY A 63 17.76 0.93 -12.32
CA GLY A 63 16.63 1.34 -13.18
C GLY A 63 15.78 2.52 -12.68
N GLY A 64 16.24 3.26 -11.67
CA GLY A 64 15.52 4.37 -11.04
C GLY A 64 14.45 3.91 -10.05
N GLY A 65 13.50 4.79 -9.73
CA GLY A 65 12.36 4.49 -8.85
C GLY A 65 12.58 4.83 -7.37
N ALA A 66 11.48 4.79 -6.61
CA ALA A 66 11.49 5.10 -5.18
C ALA A 66 12.09 3.94 -4.37
N LEU A 67 13.30 4.14 -3.84
CA LEU A 67 13.92 3.21 -2.89
C LEU A 67 13.33 3.43 -1.49
N LYS A 68 12.65 2.40 -0.97
CA LYS A 68 12.17 2.38 0.42
C LYS A 68 13.12 1.52 1.26
N LEU A 69 13.73 2.12 2.26
CA LEU A 69 14.63 1.45 3.20
C LEU A 69 13.91 1.27 4.54
N LEU A 70 14.09 0.10 5.16
CA LEU A 70 13.58 -0.20 6.49
C LEU A 70 14.75 -0.26 7.45
N PHE A 71 14.72 0.61 8.46
CA PHE A 71 15.68 0.64 9.55
C PHE A 71 14.98 0.30 10.86
N TRP A 72 15.69 -0.35 11.78
CA TRP A 72 15.18 -0.64 13.12
C TRP A 72 14.87 0.63 13.92
N GLN A 73 15.63 1.71 13.68
CA GLN A 73 15.34 3.04 14.20
C GLN A 73 15.45 4.06 13.07
N GLY A 74 14.52 5.01 13.01
CA GLY A 74 14.57 6.11 12.04
C GLY A 74 15.59 7.19 12.42
N PRO A 75 16.24 7.86 11.45
CA PRO A 75 17.09 9.01 11.71
C PRO A 75 16.28 10.16 12.31
N THR A 76 16.84 10.79 13.34
CA THR A 76 16.26 11.96 14.01
C THR A 76 16.85 13.28 13.51
N LEU A 77 18.01 13.22 12.87
CA LEU A 77 18.67 14.37 12.23
C LEU A 77 19.46 13.91 11.00
N LEU A 78 19.75 14.86 10.11
CA LEU A 78 20.53 14.63 8.88
C LEU A 78 21.82 15.46 8.85
N ASN A 79 22.30 15.88 10.03
CA ASN A 79 23.55 16.63 10.16
C ASN A 79 24.69 15.68 10.56
N PRO A 80 25.71 15.47 9.71
CA PRO A 80 26.80 14.56 10.01
C PRO A 80 27.62 14.97 11.24
N HIS A 81 27.70 16.26 11.58
CA HIS A 81 28.47 16.73 12.75
C HIS A 81 27.82 16.40 14.09
N PHE A 82 26.50 16.14 14.11
CA PHE A 82 25.75 15.77 15.31
C PHE A 82 25.25 14.33 15.29
N ALA A 83 25.59 13.57 14.26
CA ALA A 83 25.22 12.17 14.13
C ALA A 83 26.09 11.26 15.02
N THR A 84 25.62 10.96 16.22
CA THR A 84 26.33 10.07 17.16
C THR A 84 25.99 8.60 16.97
N GLY A 85 24.80 8.28 16.47
CA GLY A 85 24.33 6.91 16.23
C GLY A 85 24.39 6.47 14.77
N THR A 86 24.36 5.16 14.51
CA THR A 86 24.39 4.60 13.14
C THR A 86 23.19 5.07 12.30
N LYS A 87 21.99 5.17 12.89
CA LYS A 87 20.79 5.65 12.18
C LYS A 87 20.94 7.05 11.60
N ASP A 88 21.51 7.97 12.38
CA ASP A 88 21.70 9.37 11.98
C ASP A 88 22.91 9.50 11.04
N ASN A 89 23.94 8.68 11.23
CA ASN A 89 25.10 8.61 10.34
C ASN A 89 24.73 8.10 8.95
N GLU A 90 23.92 7.03 8.86
CA GLU A 90 23.44 6.48 7.59
C GLU A 90 22.47 7.44 6.90
N GLY A 91 21.55 8.05 7.64
CA GLY A 91 20.62 9.05 7.10
C GLY A 91 21.33 10.31 6.57
N SER A 92 22.35 10.79 7.28
CA SER A 92 23.08 12.01 6.88
C SER A 92 23.84 11.85 5.58
N ARG A 93 24.17 10.63 5.12
CA ARG A 93 24.91 10.37 3.87
C ARG A 93 24.14 10.65 2.59
N LEU A 94 22.84 10.95 2.68
CA LEU A 94 22.02 11.28 1.51
C LEU A 94 22.26 12.70 0.96
N ILE A 95 22.82 13.60 1.77
CA ILE A 95 22.94 15.02 1.43
C ILE A 95 24.36 15.41 1.00
N PRO A 96 25.43 15.15 1.80
CA PRO A 96 26.79 15.49 1.43
C PRO A 96 27.48 14.33 0.71
N GLU A 97 28.30 14.66 -0.28
CA GLU A 97 29.23 13.74 -0.90
C GLU A 97 30.61 13.86 -0.22
N PRO A 98 31.09 12.83 0.49
CA PRO A 98 32.39 12.89 1.17
C PRO A 98 33.54 12.79 0.16
N LEU A 99 34.65 13.48 0.44
CA LEU A 99 35.86 13.44 -0.39
C LEU A 99 36.46 12.03 -0.52
N ALA A 100 36.28 11.17 0.49
CA ALA A 100 36.74 9.79 0.49
C ALA A 100 35.74 8.87 1.24
N PRO A 101 34.88 8.12 0.52
CA PRO A 101 34.02 7.10 1.13
C PRO A 101 34.76 5.75 1.28
N TRP A 102 34.35 4.96 2.26
CA TRP A 102 34.77 3.56 2.35
C TRP A 102 34.09 2.74 1.24
N ALA A 103 34.87 1.96 0.49
CA ALA A 103 34.33 1.04 -0.51
C ALA A 103 33.79 -0.23 0.17
N ALA A 104 32.67 -0.75 -0.33
CA ALA A 104 32.26 -2.11 0.03
C ALA A 104 33.31 -3.11 -0.53
N ALA A 105 33.64 -4.13 0.26
CA ALA A 105 34.53 -5.22 -0.15
C ALA A 105 33.90 -6.08 -1.26
#